data_AF-A0A1H3CG67-F1
#
_entry.id   AF-A0A1H3CG67-F1
#
_cell.length_a   1.000
_cell.length_b   1.000
_cell.length_c   1.000
_cell.angle_alpha   90.00
_cell.angle_beta   90.00
_cell.angle_gamma   90.00
#
_symmetry.space_group_name_H-M   'P 1'
#
loop_
_entity.id
_entity.type
_entity.pdbx_description
1 polymer ?
#
loop_
_entity_poly.entity_id
_entity_poly.type
_entity_poly.pdbx_seq_one_letter_code
_entity_poly.pdbx_strand_id
1 'polypeptide(L)'
;MTPRTRPAHLPLTALLAILWFGLWAVEYVLVRYDHMGTLAGLPEGWGLWFDALPVWTGAVLAVGIWGGLLGAIMMLARDRGAVLILAFAFLAMLVVAVWSVLSPAGPRPLPGFDPWLVLVAQVVVPALFWFYARSMKQAGALA
;
A
#
# COMPACT_ATOMS: atom_id res chain seq x y z
N MET A 1 4.55 6.60 39.23
CA MET A 1 4.48 6.73 37.76
C MET A 1 5.06 5.46 37.15
N THR A 2 4.24 4.55 36.65
CA THR A 2 4.73 3.39 35.90
C THR A 2 5.37 3.89 34.60
N PRO A 3 6.55 3.38 34.19
CA PRO A 3 7.13 3.78 32.92
C PRO A 3 6.14 3.44 31.81
N ARG A 4 5.72 4.42 30.99
CA ARG A 4 5.01 4.13 29.74
C ARG A 4 5.99 3.42 28.84
N THR A 5 6.01 2.09 28.90
CA THR A 5 6.79 1.28 27.98
C THR A 5 6.29 1.60 26.57
N ARG A 6 7.18 2.19 25.78
CA ARG A 6 6.91 2.44 24.37
C ARG A 6 6.70 1.06 23.72
N PRO A 7 5.58 0.79 23.02
CA PRO A 7 5.33 -0.54 22.50
C PRO A 7 6.45 -0.94 21.53
N ALA A 8 7.22 -1.97 21.89
CA ALA A 8 8.40 -2.39 21.12
C ALA A 8 8.05 -2.86 19.70
N HIS A 9 6.81 -3.31 19.49
CA HIS A 9 6.30 -3.77 18.21
C HIS A 9 5.91 -2.61 17.27
N LEU A 10 5.66 -1.39 17.77
CA LEU A 10 5.29 -0.23 16.95
C LEU A 10 6.33 0.13 15.88
N PRO A 11 7.63 0.33 16.20
CA PRO A 11 8.63 0.62 15.18
C PRO A 11 8.79 -0.52 14.18
N LEU A 12 8.71 -1.79 14.64
CA LEU A 12 8.81 -2.95 13.75
C LEU A 12 7.64 -2.97 12.75
N THR A 13 6.40 -2.81 13.22
CA THR A 13 5.21 -2.77 12.35
C THR A 13 5.26 -1.58 11.39
N ALA A 14 5.80 -0.43 11.81
CA ALA A 14 5.97 0.72 10.93
C ALA A 14 7.02 0.48 9.86
N LEU A 15 8.14 -0.17 10.18
CA LEU A 15 9.14 -0.57 9.18
C LEU A 15 8.58 -1.58 8.17
N LEU A 16 7.77 -2.53 8.62
CA LEU A 16 7.06 -3.45 7.73
C LEU A 16 6.09 -2.72 6.80
N ALA A 17 5.38 -1.71 7.30
CA ALA A 17 4.52 -0.86 6.49
C ALA A 17 5.30 -0.03 5.47
N ILE A 18 6.44 0.55 5.88
CA ILE A 18 7.34 1.28 4.97
C ILE A 18 7.86 0.35 3.88
N LEU A 19 8.28 -0.87 4.25
CA LEU A 19 8.74 -1.86 3.27
C LEU A 19 7.63 -2.20 2.27
N TRP A 20 6.42 -2.48 2.77
CA TRP A 20 5.27 -2.78 1.92
C TRP A 20 4.97 -1.66 0.92
N PHE A 21 4.67 -0.44 1.41
CA PHE A 21 4.33 0.68 0.53
C PHE A 21 5.53 1.16 -0.30
N GLY A 22 6.74 1.02 0.21
CA GLY A 22 7.98 1.33 -0.49
C GLY A 22 8.20 0.42 -1.69
N LEU A 23 7.94 -0.89 -1.56
CA LEU A 23 8.00 -1.82 -2.70
C LEU A 23 7.01 -1.43 -3.80
N TRP A 24 5.77 -1.11 -3.43
CA TRP A 24 4.75 -0.63 -4.38
C TRP A 24 5.10 0.72 -5.01
N ALA A 25 5.74 1.62 -4.26
CA ALA A 25 6.21 2.91 -4.78
C ALA A 25 7.33 2.73 -5.80
N VAL A 26 8.28 1.83 -5.52
CA VAL A 26 9.35 1.48 -6.46
C VAL A 26 8.76 0.86 -7.73
N GLU A 27 7.88 -0.13 -7.61
CA GLU A 27 7.21 -0.75 -8.75
C GLU A 27 6.45 0.28 -9.59
N TYR A 28 5.65 1.14 -8.94
CA TYR A 28 4.89 2.19 -9.61
C TYR A 28 5.78 3.12 -10.45
N VAL A 29 6.99 3.44 -9.96
CA VAL A 29 7.99 4.19 -10.71
C VAL A 29 8.53 3.34 -11.87
N LEU A 30 8.97 2.11 -11.60
CA LEU A 30 9.56 1.22 -12.61
C LEU A 30 8.62 0.98 -13.79
N VAL A 31 7.34 0.74 -13.54
CA VAL A 31 6.34 0.50 -14.60
C VAL A 31 6.07 1.77 -15.42
N ARG A 32 6.10 2.96 -14.81
CA ARG A 32 5.93 4.22 -15.54
C ARG A 32 7.14 4.61 -16.39
N TYR A 33 8.30 4.08 -16.08
CA TYR A 33 9.53 4.30 -16.84
C TYR A 33 9.98 2.97 -17.44
N ASP A 34 9.23 2.47 -18.44
CA ASP A 34 9.30 1.14 -19.06
C ASP A 34 10.71 0.52 -19.20
N HIS A 35 11.70 1.29 -19.68
CA HIS A 35 13.11 0.85 -19.75
C HIS A 35 13.66 0.34 -18.40
N MET A 36 13.31 0.99 -17.29
CA MET A 36 13.73 0.59 -15.95
C MET A 36 13.01 -0.68 -15.48
N GLY A 37 11.75 -0.88 -15.86
CA GLY A 37 10.98 -2.09 -15.51
C GLY A 37 11.58 -3.36 -16.10
N THR A 38 12.02 -3.31 -17.36
CA THR A 38 12.72 -4.43 -18.01
C THR A 38 14.06 -4.73 -17.32
N LEU A 39 14.85 -3.70 -16.99
CA LEU A 39 16.12 -3.87 -16.30
C LEU A 39 15.97 -4.41 -14.87
N ALA A 40 14.85 -4.12 -14.21
CA ALA A 40 14.53 -4.60 -12.88
C ALA A 40 13.96 -6.03 -12.86
N GLY A 41 13.74 -6.66 -14.02
CA GLY A 41 13.22 -8.02 -14.13
C GLY A 41 11.74 -8.16 -13.76
N LEU A 42 10.93 -7.12 -14.00
CA LEU A 42 9.47 -7.24 -13.85
C LEU A 42 8.92 -8.30 -14.83
N PRO A 43 7.89 -9.08 -14.44
CA PRO A 43 7.29 -10.07 -15.32
C PRO A 43 6.82 -9.46 -16.65
N GLU A 44 6.97 -10.22 -17.74
CA GLU A 44 6.44 -9.82 -19.03
C GLU A 44 4.93 -9.58 -18.92
N GLY A 45 4.46 -8.46 -19.49
CA GLY A 45 3.05 -8.07 -19.42
C GLY A 45 2.62 -7.42 -18.10
N TRP A 46 3.51 -7.25 -17.11
CA TRP A 46 3.18 -6.58 -15.85
C TRP A 46 2.71 -5.13 -16.04
N GLY A 47 3.35 -4.41 -16.96
CA GLY A 47 2.95 -3.05 -17.32
C GLY A 47 1.58 -2.93 -17.99
N LEU A 48 1.09 -3.99 -18.64
CA LEU A 48 -0.17 -3.95 -19.39
C LEU A 48 -1.39 -3.66 -18.51
N TRP A 49 -1.36 -4.11 -17.24
CA TRP A 49 -2.42 -3.78 -16.29
C TRP A 49 -2.42 -2.29 -15.97
N PHE A 50 -1.25 -1.68 -15.80
CA PHE A 50 -1.10 -0.24 -15.54
C PHE A 50 -1.54 0.60 -16.74
N ASP A 51 -1.23 0.16 -17.96
CA ASP A 51 -1.67 0.82 -19.20
C ASP A 51 -3.19 0.77 -19.39
N ALA A 52 -3.85 -0.26 -18.84
CA ALA A 52 -5.29 -0.41 -18.90
C ALA A 52 -6.04 0.41 -17.83
N LEU A 53 -5.33 1.03 -16.88
CA LEU A 53 -5.96 1.86 -15.84
C LEU A 53 -6.49 3.16 -16.43
N PRO A 54 -7.78 3.48 -16.23
CA PRO A 54 -8.27 4.84 -16.42
C PRO A 54 -7.46 5.83 -15.59
N VAL A 55 -7.30 7.05 -16.08
CA VAL A 55 -6.51 8.10 -15.42
C VAL A 55 -6.91 8.31 -13.96
N TRP A 56 -8.21 8.27 -13.67
CA TRP A 56 -8.72 8.43 -12.30
C TRP A 56 -8.34 7.23 -11.42
N THR A 57 -8.39 5.99 -11.92
CA THR A 57 -8.00 4.80 -11.17
C THR A 57 -6.51 4.81 -10.88
N GLY A 58 -5.70 5.20 -11.87
CA GLY A 58 -4.27 5.40 -11.70
C GLY A 58 -3.94 6.48 -10.67
N ALA A 59 -4.71 7.58 -10.61
CA ALA A 59 -4.56 8.62 -9.59
C ALA A 59 -4.92 8.10 -8.19
N VAL A 60 -6.02 7.35 -8.05
CA VAL A 60 -6.41 6.72 -6.78
C VAL A 60 -5.36 5.73 -6.31
N LEU A 61 -4.83 4.89 -7.23
CA LEU A 61 -3.73 3.97 -6.93
C LEU A 61 -2.50 4.72 -6.41
N ALA A 62 -2.10 5.80 -7.08
CA ALA A 62 -0.98 6.63 -6.65
C ALA A 62 -1.19 7.18 -5.24
N VAL A 63 -2.38 7.72 -4.96
CA VAL A 63 -2.74 8.22 -3.63
C VAL A 63 -2.67 7.10 -2.58
N GLY A 64 -3.13 5.90 -2.93
CA GLY A 64 -3.03 4.75 -2.04
C GLY A 64 -1.58 4.37 -1.69
N ILE A 65 -0.70 4.35 -2.69
CA ILE A 65 0.71 3.96 -2.54
C ILE A 65 1.48 5.02 -1.74
N TRP A 66 1.48 6.26 -2.24
CA TRP A 66 2.24 7.35 -1.63
C TRP A 66 1.64 7.80 -0.30
N GLY A 67 0.31 7.81 -0.19
CA GLY A 67 -0.39 8.03 1.06
C GLY A 67 -0.07 6.94 2.07
N GLY A 68 -0.09 5.66 1.68
CA GLY A 68 0.29 4.56 2.55
C GLY A 68 1.72 4.66 3.07
N LEU A 69 2.67 5.03 2.20
CA LEU A 69 4.07 5.27 2.58
C LEU A 69 4.19 6.42 3.58
N LEU A 70 3.53 7.55 3.31
CA LEU A 70 3.49 8.69 4.24
C LEU A 70 2.89 8.28 5.59
N GLY A 71 1.77 7.55 5.58
CA GLY A 71 1.11 7.05 6.79
C GLY A 71 2.00 6.10 7.59
N ALA A 72 2.79 5.26 6.93
CA ALA A 72 3.75 4.36 7.57
C ALA A 72 4.92 5.13 8.22
N ILE A 73 5.44 6.17 7.55
CA ILE A 73 6.47 7.06 8.09
C ILE A 73 5.92 7.84 9.30
N MET A 74 4.70 8.37 9.20
CA MET A 74 4.02 9.02 10.32
C MET A 74 3.81 8.05 11.49
N MET A 75 3.46 6.79 11.23
CA MET A 75 3.33 5.77 12.26
C MET A 75 4.67 5.51 12.98
N LEU A 76 5.78 5.45 12.23
CA LEU A 76 7.12 5.33 12.80
C LEU A 76 7.49 6.55 13.66
N ALA A 77 7.12 7.75 13.20
CA ALA A 77 7.25 9.01 13.92
C ALA A 77 6.28 9.15 15.11
N ARG A 78 5.37 8.17 15.30
CA ARG A 78 4.33 8.13 16.33
C ARG A 78 3.32 9.26 16.22
N ASP A 79 3.05 9.74 15.02
CA ASP A 79 2.09 10.81 14.75
C ASP A 79 0.67 10.24 14.64
N ARG A 80 -0.29 10.82 15.37
CA ARG A 80 -1.71 10.40 15.33
C ARG A 80 -2.39 10.55 13.97
N GLY A 81 -1.85 11.40 13.09
CA GLY A 81 -2.28 11.59 11.71
C GLY A 81 -2.06 10.34 10.85
N ALA A 82 -1.15 9.43 11.25
CA ALA A 82 -0.96 8.14 10.62
C ALA A 82 -2.28 7.36 10.45
N VAL A 83 -3.19 7.45 11.43
CA VAL A 83 -4.49 6.76 11.36
C VAL A 83 -5.32 7.27 10.19
N LEU A 84 -5.36 8.58 9.96
CA LEU A 84 -6.17 9.17 8.90
C LEU A 84 -5.56 8.86 7.54
N ILE A 85 -4.25 9.03 7.41
CA ILE A 85 -3.53 8.81 6.15
C ILE A 85 -3.57 7.33 5.74
N LEU A 86 -3.36 6.40 6.67
CA LEU A 86 -3.50 4.96 6.40
C LEU A 86 -4.94 4.55 6.10
N ALA A 87 -5.95 5.23 6.68
CA ALA A 87 -7.35 5.01 6.32
C ALA A 87 -7.61 5.38 4.85
N PHE A 88 -7.15 6.56 4.42
CA PHE A 88 -7.26 6.98 3.02
C PHE A 88 -6.52 6.04 2.08
N ALA A 89 -5.32 5.59 2.47
CA ALA A 89 -4.56 4.61 1.69
C ALA A 89 -5.34 3.30 1.51
N PHE A 90 -5.89 2.75 2.60
CA PHE A 90 -6.73 1.56 2.56
C PHE A 90 -7.97 1.74 1.67
N LEU A 91 -8.69 2.85 1.82
CA LEU A 91 -9.88 3.14 1.01
C LEU A 91 -9.53 3.28 -0.48
N ALA A 92 -8.41 3.91 -0.81
CA ALA A 92 -7.94 4.01 -2.18
C ALA A 92 -7.65 2.63 -2.78
N MET A 93 -6.97 1.75 -2.02
CA MET A 93 -6.72 0.37 -2.45
C MET A 93 -8.01 -0.43 -2.62
N LEU A 94 -9.01 -0.21 -1.76
CA LEU A 94 -10.33 -0.82 -1.90
C LEU A 94 -11.04 -0.35 -3.19
N VAL A 95 -10.98 0.94 -3.51
CA VAL A 95 -11.56 1.49 -4.75
C VAL A 95 -10.89 0.90 -5.98
N VAL A 96 -9.56 0.80 -5.99
CA VAL A 96 -8.82 0.17 -7.09
C VAL A 96 -9.19 -1.31 -7.22
N ALA A 97 -9.29 -2.04 -6.10
CA ALA A 97 -9.66 -3.45 -6.13
C ALA A 97 -11.09 -3.68 -6.64
N VAL A 98 -12.06 -2.87 -6.20
CA VAL A 98 -13.44 -2.92 -6.71
C VAL A 98 -13.46 -2.63 -8.21
N TRP A 99 -12.73 -1.62 -8.68
CA TRP A 99 -12.62 -1.35 -10.10
C TRP A 99 -12.01 -2.55 -10.86
N SER A 100 -10.93 -3.12 -10.36
CA SER A 100 -10.25 -4.27 -10.97
C SER A 100 -11.14 -5.51 -11.08
N VAL A 101 -12.01 -5.76 -10.10
CA VAL A 101 -12.96 -6.89 -10.13
C VAL A 101 -14.09 -6.65 -11.13
N LEU A 102 -14.57 -5.41 -11.25
CA LEU A 102 -15.72 -5.06 -12.10
C LEU A 102 -15.32 -4.75 -13.56
N SER A 103 -14.06 -4.42 -13.80
CA SER A 103 -13.55 -4.04 -15.11
C SER A 103 -13.24 -5.26 -15.99
N PRO A 104 -13.59 -5.25 -17.29
CA PRO A 104 -13.11 -6.25 -18.25
C PRO A 104 -11.58 -6.24 -18.42
N ALA A 105 -10.94 -5.13 -18.04
CA ALA A 105 -9.48 -4.98 -17.96
C ALA A 105 -8.92 -5.44 -16.60
N GLY A 106 -9.71 -6.17 -15.82
CA GLY A 106 -9.32 -6.74 -14.55
C GLY A 106 -8.09 -7.66 -14.63
N PRO A 107 -7.60 -8.10 -13.48
CA PRO A 107 -6.33 -8.81 -13.39
C PRO A 107 -6.36 -10.10 -14.23
N ARG A 108 -5.35 -10.28 -15.09
CA ARG A 108 -5.20 -11.47 -15.94
C ARG A 108 -4.09 -12.36 -15.41
N PRO A 109 -4.26 -13.70 -15.40
CA PRO A 109 -3.20 -14.61 -14.98
C PRO A 109 -1.93 -14.38 -15.80
N LEU A 110 -0.79 -14.27 -15.11
CA LEU A 110 0.52 -14.20 -15.73
C LEU A 110 1.31 -15.46 -15.35
N PRO A 111 2.27 -15.92 -16.19
CA PRO A 111 3.08 -17.09 -15.86
C PRO A 111 3.80 -16.91 -14.51
N GLY A 112 3.56 -17.83 -13.57
CA GLY A 112 4.18 -17.81 -12.24
C GLY A 112 3.65 -16.75 -11.28
N PHE A 113 2.58 -16.03 -11.65
CA PHE A 113 2.06 -14.91 -10.87
C PHE A 113 0.53 -14.93 -10.80
N ASP A 114 -0.02 -15.10 -9.59
CA ASP A 114 -1.47 -15.03 -9.36
C ASP A 114 -1.89 -13.60 -9.03
N PRO A 115 -2.57 -12.90 -9.95
CA PRO A 115 -2.93 -11.50 -9.73
C PRO A 115 -4.07 -11.34 -8.72
N TRP A 116 -4.85 -12.40 -8.42
CA TRP A 116 -5.88 -12.35 -7.39
C TRP A 116 -5.27 -12.30 -5.99
N LEU A 117 -4.19 -13.05 -5.76
CA LEU A 117 -3.45 -12.99 -4.51
C LEU A 117 -2.92 -11.57 -4.25
N VAL A 118 -2.39 -10.93 -5.29
CA VAL A 118 -1.90 -9.55 -5.20
C VAL A 118 -3.02 -8.56 -4.93
N LEU A 119 -4.15 -8.71 -5.62
CA LEU A 119 -5.30 -7.84 -5.39
C LEU A 119 -5.86 -7.96 -3.96
N VAL A 120 -5.91 -9.18 -3.42
CA VAL A 120 -6.31 -9.42 -2.02
C VAL A 120 -5.29 -8.79 -1.07
N ALA A 121 -4.00 -9.03 -1.30
CA ALA A 121 -2.94 -8.48 -0.44
C ALA A 121 -2.92 -6.94 -0.46
N GLN A 122 -3.18 -6.33 -1.62
CA GLN A 122 -3.30 -4.88 -1.82
C GLN A 122 -4.39 -4.26 -0.94
N VAL A 123 -5.45 -5.00 -0.60
CA VAL A 123 -6.52 -4.51 0.29
C VAL A 123 -6.26 -4.89 1.74
N VAL A 124 -5.93 -6.15 1.99
CA VAL A 124 -5.80 -6.70 3.35
C VAL A 124 -4.63 -6.08 4.09
N VAL A 125 -3.46 -5.94 3.46
CA VAL A 125 -2.26 -5.44 4.14
C VAL A 125 -2.42 -3.98 4.59
N PRO A 126 -2.88 -3.04 3.74
CA PRO A 126 -3.21 -1.69 4.19
C PRO A 126 -4.29 -1.64 5.28
N ALA A 127 -5.31 -2.51 5.22
CA ALA A 127 -6.31 -2.60 6.27
C ALA A 127 -5.67 -2.97 7.62
N LEU A 128 -4.78 -3.96 7.64
CA LEU A 128 -4.06 -4.38 8.86
C LEU A 128 -3.24 -3.22 9.44
N PHE A 129 -2.49 -2.48 8.61
CA PHE A 129 -1.73 -1.32 9.09
C PHE A 129 -2.63 -0.21 9.61
N TRP A 130 -3.75 0.06 8.97
CA TRP A 130 -4.73 1.03 9.45
C TRP A 130 -5.34 0.62 10.80
N PHE A 131 -5.81 -0.62 10.93
CA PHE A 131 -6.34 -1.15 12.19
C PHE A 131 -5.31 -1.10 13.31
N TYR A 132 -4.06 -1.43 12.99
CA TYR A 132 -2.94 -1.34 13.93
C TYR A 132 -2.66 0.11 14.36
N ALA A 133 -2.59 1.05 13.42
CA ALA A 133 -2.40 2.46 13.76
C ALA A 133 -3.56 3.00 14.63
N ARG A 134 -4.81 2.60 14.31
CA ARG A 134 -5.99 2.95 15.10
C ARG A 134 -5.91 2.42 16.54
N SER A 135 -5.49 1.17 16.72
CA SER A 135 -5.34 0.59 18.07
C SER A 135 -4.21 1.27 18.86
N MET A 136 -3.10 1.62 18.20
CA MET A 136 -2.00 2.36 18.83
C MET A 136 -2.39 3.78 19.22
N LYS A 137 -3.23 4.45 18.42
CA LYS A 137 -3.82 5.75 18.81
C LYS A 137 -4.69 5.61 20.05
N GLN A 138 -5.57 4.60 20.10
CA GLN A 138 -6.44 4.34 21.26
C GLN A 138 -5.64 3.99 22.52
N ALA A 139 -4.51 3.29 22.37
CA ALA A 139 -3.58 2.99 23.45
C ALA A 139 -2.69 4.18 23.88
N GLY A 140 -2.82 5.35 23.23
CA GLY A 140 -2.01 6.54 23.53
C GLY A 140 -0.53 6.41 23.12
N ALA A 141 -0.22 5.50 22.20
CA ALA A 141 1.13 5.30 21.66
C ALA A 141 1.46 6.22 20.48
N LEU A 142 0.44 6.78 19.82
CA LEU A 142 0.55 7.85 18.83
C LEU A 142 0.13 9.18 19.47
N ALA A 143 0.97 10.21 19.33
CA ALA A 143 0.80 11.54 19.92
C ALA A 143 0.08 12.51 18.96
#